data_AF-A0A1H6C7U3-F1
#
_entry.id   AF-A0A1H6C7U3-F1
#
_cell.length_a   1.000
_cell.length_b   1.000
_cell.length_c   1.000
_cell.angle_alpha   90.00
_cell.angle_beta   90.00
_cell.angle_gamma   90.00
#
_symmetry.space_group_name_H-M   'P 1'
#
loop_
_entity.id
_entity.type
_entity.pdbx_description
1 polymer ?
#
loop_
_entity_poly.entity_id
_entity_poly.type
_entity_poly.pdbx_seq_one_letter_code
_entity_poly.pdbx_strand_id
1 'polypeptide(L)' 'MPEHDREDLDNRIAIARRNIAELTERAAVASGDAAEERVATRMEEQQALLDSLQTQREALG' A
#
# COMPACT_ATOMS: atom_id res chain seq x y z
N MET A 1 -1.92 18.22 16.90
CA MET A 1 -2.24 19.32 15.96
C MET A 1 -2.71 18.65 14.69
N PRO A 2 -3.93 18.91 14.21
CA PRO A 2 -4.55 18.14 13.12
C PRO A 2 -3.77 18.16 11.80
N GLU A 3 -2.91 19.17 11.58
CA GLU A 3 -2.00 19.26 10.44
C GLU A 3 -0.93 18.15 10.42
N HIS A 4 -0.34 17.81 11.57
CA HIS A 4 0.66 16.74 11.67
C HIS A 4 0.06 15.36 11.45
N ASP A 5 -1.19 15.14 11.87
CA ASP A 5 -1.89 13.86 11.70
C ASP A 5 -2.20 13.61 10.21
N ARG A 6 -2.49 14.67 9.46
CA ARG A 6 -2.69 14.61 8.01
C ARG A 6 -1.40 14.36 7.25
N GLU A 7 -0.31 15.05 7.60
CA GLU A 7 1.02 14.82 7.01
C GLU A 7 1.53 13.40 7.27
N ASP A 8 1.31 12.83 8.47
CA ASP A 8 1.65 11.43 8.77
C ASP A 8 0.91 10.46 7.85
N LEU A 9 -0.41 10.66 7.67
CA LEU A 9 -1.20 9.82 6.78
C LEU A 9 -0.76 9.93 5.32
N ASP A 10 -0.47 11.14 4.83
CA ASP A 10 0.01 11.33 3.47
C ASP A 10 1.38 10.63 3.25
N ASN A 11 2.27 10.69 4.24
CA ASN A 11 3.54 9.94 4.20
C ASN A 11 3.32 8.42 4.17
N ARG A 12 2.41 7.90 5.00
CA ARG A 12 2.08 6.46 5.04
C ARG A 12 1.42 6.00 3.74
N ILE A 13 0.54 6.82 3.15
CA ILE A 13 -0.06 6.58 1.83
C ILE A 13 1.03 6.51 0.76
N ALA A 14 1.99 7.44 0.76
CA ALA A 14 3.09 7.43 -0.19
C ALA A 14 3.94 6.14 -0.08
N ILE A 15 4.23 5.69 1.15
CA ILE A 15 4.94 4.43 1.40
C ILE A 15 4.13 3.24 0.89
N ALA A 16 2.83 3.17 1.19
CA ALA A 16 1.98 2.07 0.74
C ALA A 16 1.92 1.97 -0.79
N ARG A 17 1.78 3.11 -1.48
CA ARG A 17 1.80 3.18 -2.95
C ARG A 17 3.13 2.73 -3.55
N ARG A 18 4.25 3.14 -2.94
CA ARG A 18 5.58 2.70 -3.36
C ARG A 18 5.72 1.18 -3.21
N ASN A 19 5.30 0.62 -2.08
CA ASN A 19 5.35 -0.82 -1.86
C ASN A 19 4.52 -1.59 -2.89
N ILE A 20 3.33 -1.08 -3.26
CA ILE A 20 2.51 -1.68 -4.33
C ILE A 20 3.27 -1.66 -5.66
N ALA A 21 3.88 -0.53 -6.03
CA ALA A 21 4.65 -0.44 -7.26
C ALA A 21 5.84 -1.43 -7.30
N GLU A 22 6.58 -1.55 -6.19
CA GLU A 22 7.68 -2.51 -6.05
C GLU A 22 7.18 -3.96 -6.11
N LEU A 23 6.01 -4.26 -5.54
CA LEU A 23 5.40 -5.59 -5.62
C LEU A 23 4.91 -5.91 -7.04
N THR A 24 4.38 -4.94 -7.77
CA THR A 24 4.00 -5.10 -9.18
C THR A 24 5.20 -5.42 -10.06
N GLU A 25 6.32 -4.73 -9.85
CA GLU A 25 7.56 -5.03 -10.55
C GLU A 25 8.07 -6.44 -10.20
N ARG A 26 8.02 -6.82 -8.92
CA ARG A 26 8.39 -8.18 -8.50
C ARG A 26 7.45 -9.25 -9.06
N ALA A 27 6.15 -8.97 -9.18
CA ALA A 27 5.18 -9.89 -9.77
C ALA A 27 5.53 -10.17 -11.24
N ALA A 28 5.98 -9.15 -11.97
CA ALA A 28 6.38 -9.30 -13.37
C ALA A 28 7.66 -10.15 -13.57
N VAL A 29 8.49 -10.27 -12.52
CA VAL A 29 9.76 -11.04 -12.55
C VAL A 29 9.64 -12.37 -11.80
N ALA A 30 8.66 -12.52 -10.92
CA ALA A 30 8.39 -13.75 -10.20
C ALA A 30 8.04 -14.87 -11.18
N SER A 31 8.68 -16.02 -11.03
CA SER A 31 8.39 -17.22 -11.82
C SER A 31 7.96 -18.35 -10.91
N GLY A 32 6.76 -18.88 -11.12
CA GLY A 32 6.24 -20.07 -10.45
C GLY A 32 5.16 -19.77 -9.41
N ASP A 33 4.17 -20.67 -9.36
CA ASP A 33 2.89 -20.50 -8.65
C ASP A 33 3.03 -20.02 -7.20
N ALA A 34 3.94 -20.61 -6.43
CA ALA A 34 4.12 -20.23 -5.03
C ALA A 34 4.74 -18.84 -4.83
N ALA A 35 5.52 -18.34 -5.80
CA ALA A 35 6.07 -16.99 -5.74
C ALA A 35 5.01 -15.96 -6.16
N GLU A 36 4.24 -16.27 -7.21
CA GLU A 36 3.13 -15.44 -7.68
C GLU A 36 2.04 -15.30 -6.60
N GLU A 37 1.65 -16.39 -5.95
CA GLU A 37 0.66 -16.37 -4.86
C GLU A 37 1.13 -15.52 -3.67
N ARG A 38 2.40 -15.63 -3.27
CA ARG A 38 2.96 -14.79 -2.19
C ARG A 38 2.95 -13.30 -2.56
N VAL A 39 3.26 -12.97 -3.80
CA VAL A 39 3.24 -11.58 -4.28
C VAL A 39 1.80 -11.07 -4.35
N ALA A 40 0.86 -11.88 -4.83
CA ALA A 40 -0.57 -11.56 -4.88
C ALA A 40 -1.14 -11.29 -3.48
N THR A 41 -0.93 -12.18 -2.52
CA THR A 41 -1.36 -11.99 -1.12
C THR A 41 -0.79 -10.70 -0.54
N ARG A 42 0.50 -10.43 -0.76
CA ARG A 42 1.13 -9.21 -0.25
C ARG A 42 0.59 -7.95 -0.92
N MET A 43 0.22 -8.03 -2.20
CA MET A 43 -0.38 -6.93 -2.94
C MET A 43 -1.78 -6.60 -2.41
N GLU A 44 -2.60 -7.61 -2.13
CA GLU A 44 -3.93 -7.42 -1.52
C GLU A 44 -3.83 -6.75 -0.15
N GLU A 45 -2.90 -7.19 0.71
CA GLU A 45 -2.64 -6.56 2.02
C GLU A 45 -2.25 -5.08 1.88
N GLN A 46 -1.38 -4.76 0.92
CA GLN A 46 -0.93 -3.39 0.70
C GLN A 46 -2.03 -2.50 0.13
N GLN A 47 -2.91 -3.05 -0.72
CA GLN A 47 -4.08 -2.34 -1.24
C GLN A 47 -5.09 -2.06 -0.11
N ALA A 48 -5.40 -3.05 0.72
CA ALA A 48 -6.29 -2.88 1.86
C ALA A 48 -5.77 -1.83 2.86
N LEU A 49 -4.44 -1.83 3.11
CA LEU A 49 -3.80 -0.79 3.92
C LEU A 49 -3.94 0.60 3.29
N LEU A 50 -3.70 0.72 1.97
CA LEU A 50 -3.84 1.98 1.25
C LEU A 50 -5.28 2.53 1.37
N ASP A 51 -6.28 1.67 1.16
CA ASP A 51 -7.69 2.06 1.23
C ASP A 51 -8.07 2.53 2.65
N SER A 52 -7.57 1.83 3.68
CA SER A 52 -7.76 2.23 5.08
C SER A 52 -7.11 3.57 5.41
N LEU A 53 -5.89 3.82 4.91
CA LEU A 53 -5.20 5.10 5.11
C LEU A 53 -5.92 6.25 4.38
N GLN A 54 -6.42 6.01 3.17
CA GLN A 54 -7.20 7.00 2.43
C GLN A 54 -8.51 7.35 3.16
N THR A 55 -9.21 6.34 3.68
CA THR A 55 -10.43 6.54 4.48
C THR A 55 -10.16 7.39 5.72
N GLN A 56 -9.07 7.11 6.45
CA GLN A 56 -8.67 7.90 7.62
C GLN A 56 -8.34 9.35 7.24
N ARG A 57 -7.64 9.56 6.11
CA ARG A 57 -7.31 10.90 5.64
C ARG A 57 -8.55 11.68 5.23
N GLU A 58 -9.51 11.04 4.59
CA GLU A 58 -10.80 11.66 4.25
C GLU A 58 -11.61 12.03 5.49
N ALA A 59 -11.57 11.20 6.54
CA ALA A 59 -12.22 11.49 7.82
C ALA A 59 -11.58 12.65 8.60
N LEU A 60 -10.31 12.98 8.31
CA LEU A 60 -9.60 14.17 8.80
C LEU A 60 -9.84 15.43 7.97
N GLY A 61 -10.68 15.32 6.92
CA GLY A 61 -11.08 16.41 6.03
C GLY A 61 -11.65 17.62 6.73
#